data_AF-A0A9P1A4W5-F1
#
_entry.id   AF-A0A9P1A4W5-F1
#
_cell.length_a   1.000
_cell.length_b   1.000
_cell.length_c   1.000
_cell.angle_alpha   90.00
_cell.angle_beta   90.00
_cell.angle_gamma   90.00
#
_symmetry.space_group_name_H-M   'P 1'
#
loop_
_entity.id
_entity.type
_entity.pdbx_description
1 polymer ?
#
loop_
_entity_poly.entity_id
_entity_poly.type
_entity_poly.pdbx_seq_one_letter_code
_entity_poly.pdbx_strand_id
1 'polypeptide(L)'
;MFVEVQETVRFLSSFMFGRIPRSRVKSFCAHLSSLLSEAIDEKRVADRFDLIVFADGRSDDTIVQAARRAYVHLTELQECMNNGLIMEITDGRVRALTPFSAQIIFPKFGNAIGV
;
A
#
# COMPACT_ATOMS: atom_id res chain seq x y z
N MET A 1 13.17 -2.84 5.73
CA MET A 1 11.74 -2.53 5.47
C MET A 1 11.36 -1.05 5.27
N PHE A 2 12.23 -0.04 5.48
CA PHE A 2 11.84 1.36 5.22
C PHE A 2 11.53 1.65 3.73
N VAL A 3 12.38 1.17 2.81
CA VAL A 3 12.21 1.39 1.36
C VAL A 3 10.94 0.70 0.85
N GLU A 4 10.65 -0.47 1.41
CA GLU A 4 9.50 -1.30 1.07
C GLU A 4 8.18 -0.64 1.49
N VAL A 5 8.17 0.05 2.64
CA VAL A 5 7.04 0.90 3.02
C VAL A 5 6.84 2.04 2.01
N GLN A 6 7.91 2.72 1.59
CA GLN A 6 7.80 3.80 0.61
C GLN A 6 7.27 3.31 -0.75
N GLU A 7 7.76 2.17 -1.24
CA GLU A 7 7.29 1.60 -2.50
C GLU A 7 5.85 1.08 -2.41
N THR A 8 5.45 0.54 -1.25
CA THR A 8 4.05 0.17 -0.97
C THR A 8 3.13 1.38 -1.04
N VAL A 9 3.47 2.45 -0.31
CA VAL A 9 2.68 3.69 -0.29
C VAL A 9 2.61 4.34 -1.68
N ARG A 10 3.74 4.36 -2.40
CA ARG A 10 3.81 4.86 -3.77
C ARG A 10 2.91 4.06 -4.71
N PHE A 11 2.95 2.73 -4.63
CA PHE A 11 2.09 1.86 -5.43
C PHE A 11 0.60 2.12 -5.15
N LEU A 12 0.21 2.18 -3.88
CA LEU A 12 -1.19 2.46 -3.50
C LEU A 12 -1.65 3.84 -3.98
N SER A 13 -0.79 4.86 -3.89
CA SER A 13 -1.12 6.21 -4.38
C SER A 13 -1.44 6.26 -5.88
N SER A 14 -0.89 5.34 -6.68
CA SER A 14 -1.08 5.30 -8.13
C SER A 14 -2.55 5.05 -8.52
N PHE A 15 -3.30 4.33 -7.69
CA PHE A 15 -4.73 4.09 -7.89
C PHE A 15 -5.61 5.31 -7.60
N MET A 16 -5.09 6.26 -6.81
CA MET A 16 -5.83 7.41 -6.31
C MET A 16 -5.66 8.65 -7.21
N PHE A 17 -4.53 8.76 -7.92
CA PHE A 17 -4.28 9.91 -8.79
C PHE A 17 -5.30 9.99 -9.93
N GLY A 18 -5.86 11.19 -10.13
CA GLY A 18 -6.92 11.44 -11.11
C GLY A 18 -8.33 11.20 -10.59
N ARG A 19 -8.49 10.58 -9.41
CA ARG A 19 -9.78 10.36 -8.74
C ARG A 19 -9.90 11.16 -7.45
N ILE A 20 -8.86 11.15 -6.63
CA ILE A 20 -8.78 11.86 -5.35
C ILE A 20 -7.91 13.13 -5.51
N PRO A 21 -8.27 14.27 -4.87
CA PRO A 21 -7.46 15.48 -4.90
C PRO A 21 -6.01 15.24 -4.46
N ARG A 22 -5.06 15.76 -5.24
CA ARG A 22 -3.61 15.50 -5.04
C ARG A 22 -3.10 15.82 -3.64
N SER A 23 -3.64 16.86 -2.99
CA SER A 23 -3.29 17.22 -1.61
C SER A 23 -3.68 16.12 -0.62
N ARG A 24 -4.87 15.52 -0.78
CA ARG A 24 -5.35 14.41 0.06
C ARG A 24 -4.58 13.13 -0.21
N VAL A 25 -4.24 12.84 -1.47
CA VAL A 25 -3.37 11.69 -1.80
C VAL A 25 -2.01 11.82 -1.11
N LYS A 26 -1.37 13.01 -1.16
CA LYS A 26 -0.11 13.26 -0.46
C LYS A 26 -0.25 13.08 1.06
N SER A 27 -1.33 13.61 1.64
CA SER A 27 -1.61 13.46 3.08
C SER A 27 -1.81 11.99 3.47
N PHE A 28 -2.56 11.24 2.66
CA PHE A 28 -2.78 9.80 2.84
C PHE A 28 -1.44 9.05 2.82
N CYS A 29 -0.58 9.33 1.83
CA CYS A 29 0.74 8.71 1.74
C CYS A 29 1.59 8.96 2.99
N ALA A 30 1.62 10.21 3.48
CA ALA A 30 2.39 10.56 4.67
C ALA A 30 1.89 9.81 5.92
N HIS A 31 0.58 9.77 6.13
CA HIS A 31 0.00 9.07 7.27
C HIS A 31 0.17 7.55 7.18
N LEU A 32 -0.07 6.96 6.01
CA LEU A 32 0.09 5.53 5.81
C LEU A 32 1.54 5.10 6.01
N SER A 33 2.51 5.88 5.51
CA SER A 33 3.92 5.61 5.72
C SER A 33 4.28 5.57 7.21
N SER A 34 3.82 6.55 8.00
CA SER A 34 4.10 6.59 9.44
C SER A 34 3.49 5.38 10.15
N LEU A 35 2.20 5.12 9.90
CA LEU A 35 1.45 4.04 10.53
C LEU A 35 2.01 2.66 10.18
N LEU A 36 2.47 2.45 8.94
CA LEU A 36 3.09 1.19 8.54
C LEU A 36 4.44 0.98 9.21
N SER A 37 5.28 2.03 9.27
CA SER A 37 6.56 1.94 9.98
C SER A 37 6.35 1.61 11.46
N GLU A 38 5.44 2.32 12.13
CA GLU A 38 5.05 2.05 13.52
C GLU A 38 4.55 0.60 13.71
N ALA A 39 3.62 0.14 12.86
CA ALA A 39 3.04 -1.20 12.97
C ALA A 39 4.05 -2.33 12.70
N ILE A 40 5.01 -2.11 11.80
CA ILE A 40 6.09 -3.07 11.52
C ILE A 40 7.06 -3.15 12.71
N ASP A 41 7.45 -2.00 13.25
CA ASP A 41 8.35 -1.92 14.40
C ASP A 41 7.72 -2.53 15.66
N GLU A 42 6.45 -2.21 15.94
CA GLU A 42 5.70 -2.72 17.10
C GLU A 42 5.54 -4.25 17.08
N LYS A 43 5.18 -4.80 15.92
CA LYS A 43 4.99 -6.26 15.80
C LYS A 43 6.31 -7.04 15.83
N ARG A 44 7.47 -6.37 15.87
CA ARG A 44 8.81 -6.97 15.73
C ARG A 44 8.85 -7.97 14.57
N VAL A 45 8.17 -7.63 13.49
CA VAL A 45 8.05 -8.51 12.33
C VAL A 45 9.41 -8.53 11.66
N ALA A 46 10.15 -9.61 11.88
CA ALA A 46 11.50 -9.75 11.34
C ALA A 46 11.47 -9.91 9.82
N ASP A 47 10.45 -10.58 9.27
CA ASP A 47 10.53 -11.10 7.89
C ASP A 47 9.39 -10.69 6.96
N ARG A 48 8.15 -10.49 7.46
CA ARG A 48 6.97 -10.29 6.60
C ARG A 48 5.79 -9.58 7.27
N PHE A 49 5.33 -8.48 6.68
CA PHE A 49 4.11 -7.77 7.03
C PHE A 49 3.12 -7.83 5.87
N ASP A 50 1.93 -8.37 6.12
CA ASP A 50 0.82 -8.35 5.14
C ASP A 50 -0.12 -7.20 5.48
N LEU A 51 -0.30 -6.29 4.52
CA LEU A 51 -1.24 -5.18 4.60
C LEU A 51 -2.48 -5.49 3.76
N ILE A 52 -3.62 -5.61 4.41
CA ILE A 52 -4.90 -5.91 3.76
C ILE A 52 -5.55 -4.60 3.26
N VAL A 53 -5.84 -4.54 1.97
CA VAL A 53 -6.44 -3.38 1.29
C VAL A 53 -7.71 -3.80 0.56
N PHE A 54 -8.85 -3.63 1.23
CA PHE A 54 -10.18 -4.00 0.73
C PHE A 54 -10.30 -5.45 0.24
N ALA A 55 -9.59 -6.40 0.88
CA ALA A 55 -9.74 -7.82 0.59
C ALA A 55 -10.88 -8.42 1.43
N ASP A 56 -11.79 -9.14 0.78
CA ASP A 56 -13.00 -9.72 1.41
C ASP A 56 -13.82 -8.71 2.24
N GLY A 57 -13.92 -7.46 1.75
CA GLY A 57 -14.63 -6.38 2.43
C GLY A 57 -13.94 -5.85 3.68
N ARG A 58 -12.67 -6.20 3.90
CA ARG A 58 -11.86 -5.78 5.05
C ARG A 58 -10.64 -4.98 4.59
N SER A 59 -10.27 -4.01 5.41
CA SER A 59 -9.03 -3.24 5.30
C SER A 59 -8.39 -3.15 6.67
N ASP A 60 -7.06 -3.17 6.71
CA ASP A 60 -6.33 -2.97 7.95
C ASP A 60 -6.59 -1.58 8.53
N ASP A 61 -6.50 -1.49 9.86
CA ASP A 61 -6.71 -0.24 10.58
C ASP A 61 -5.74 0.87 10.14
N THR A 62 -4.53 0.52 9.71
CA THR A 62 -3.56 1.48 9.14
C THR A 62 -4.10 2.18 7.89
N ILE A 63 -4.79 1.46 6.99
CA ILE A 63 -5.46 2.03 5.81
C ILE A 63 -6.62 2.93 6.25
N VAL A 64 -7.44 2.46 7.18
CA VAL A 64 -8.63 3.18 7.66
C VAL A 64 -8.23 4.48 8.36
N GLN A 65 -7.23 4.43 9.24
CA GLN A 65 -6.70 5.60 9.92
C GLN A 65 -6.03 6.58 8.96
N ALA A 66 -5.24 6.10 8.00
CA ALA A 66 -4.60 6.97 7.00
C ALA A 66 -5.65 7.71 6.15
N ALA A 67 -6.71 7.01 5.70
CA ALA A 67 -7.80 7.62 4.95
C ALA A 67 -8.54 8.68 5.79
N ARG A 68 -8.86 8.35 7.04
CA ARG A 68 -9.52 9.27 7.97
C ARG A 68 -8.70 10.53 8.22
N ARG A 69 -7.40 10.40 8.49
CA ARG A 69 -6.50 11.55 8.73
C ARG A 69 -6.29 12.40 7.46
N ALA A 70 -6.39 11.80 6.28
CA ALA A 70 -6.28 12.48 5.00
C ALA A 70 -7.61 13.05 4.46
N TYR A 71 -8.71 12.92 5.22
CA TYR A 71 -10.06 13.29 4.77
C TYR A 71 -10.46 12.64 3.43
N VAL A 72 -10.10 11.37 3.27
CA VAL A 72 -10.50 10.52 2.14
C VAL A 72 -11.58 9.56 2.61
N HIS A 73 -12.73 9.52 1.93
CA HIS A 73 -13.79 8.59 2.27
C HIS A 73 -13.37 7.16 1.91
N LEU A 74 -13.68 6.19 2.77
CA LEU A 74 -13.34 4.78 2.52
C LEU A 74 -13.99 4.24 1.24
N THR A 75 -15.20 4.71 0.93
CA THR A 75 -15.90 4.34 -0.32
C THR A 75 -15.16 4.86 -1.55
N GLU A 76 -14.70 6.11 -1.54
CA GLU A 76 -13.88 6.70 -2.61
C GLU A 76 -12.55 5.95 -2.77
N LEU A 77 -11.93 5.57 -1.65
CA LEU A 77 -10.69 4.78 -1.66
C LEU A 77 -10.92 3.36 -2.22
N GLN A 78 -12.04 2.73 -1.85
CA GLN A 78 -12.45 1.41 -2.36
C GLN A 78 -12.82 1.45 -3.85
N GLU A 79 -13.40 2.53 -4.35
CA GLU A 79 -13.63 2.71 -5.78
C GLU A 79 -12.31 2.89 -6.55
N CYS A 80 -11.30 3.49 -5.90
CA CYS A 80 -9.98 3.64 -6.48
C CYS A 80 -9.21 2.31 -6.55
N MET A 81 -9.28 1.52 -5.48
CA MET A 81 -8.46 0.33 -5.26
C MET A 81 -9.28 -0.94 -5.46
N ASN A 82 -8.78 -1.86 -6.27
CA ASN A 82 -9.50 -3.09 -6.60
C ASN A 82 -9.83 -3.92 -5.32
N ASN A 83 -11.07 -4.42 -5.22
CA ASN A 83 -11.48 -5.28 -4.11
C ASN A 83 -10.66 -6.57 -4.15
N GLY A 84 -9.88 -6.85 -3.10
CA GLY A 84 -9.02 -8.04 -3.03
C GLY A 84 -7.52 -7.79 -3.03
N LEU A 85 -7.05 -6.58 -2.75
CA LEU A 85 -5.60 -6.29 -2.73
C LEU A 85 -4.97 -6.63 -1.37
N ILE A 86 -3.89 -7.40 -1.39
CA ILE A 86 -3.01 -7.63 -0.23
C ILE A 86 -1.61 -7.21 -0.63
N MET A 87 -0.98 -6.35 0.18
CA MET A 87 0.42 -5.98 -0.01
C MET A 87 1.29 -6.80 0.95
N GLU A 88 2.10 -7.70 0.40
CA GLU A 88 3.11 -8.47 1.13
C GLU A 88 4.42 -7.66 1.15
N ILE A 89 4.81 -7.19 2.32
CA ILE A 89 5.99 -6.35 2.57
C ILE A 89 7.02 -7.21 3.32
N THR A 90 8.13 -7.53 2.68
CA THR A 90 9.24 -8.29 3.29
C THR A 90 10.53 -7.52 3.13
N ASP A 91 11.58 -7.83 3.90
CA ASP A 91 12.86 -7.15 3.69
C ASP A 91 13.41 -7.41 2.27
N GLY A 92 13.69 -6.35 1.52
CA GLY A 92 14.15 -6.41 0.13
C GLY A 92 13.07 -6.68 -0.93
N ARG A 93 11.79 -6.83 -0.58
CA ARG A 93 10.73 -7.15 -1.57
C ARG A 93 9.34 -6.66 -1.16
N VAL A 94 8.57 -6.21 -2.16
CA VAL A 94 7.14 -5.90 -2.01
C VAL A 94 6.37 -6.60 -3.12
N ARG A 95 5.26 -7.26 -2.77
CA ARG A 95 4.34 -7.89 -3.73
C ARG A 95 2.92 -7.39 -3.53
N ALA A 96 2.24 -7.14 -4.63
CA ALA A 96 0.80 -6.91 -4.67
C ALA A 96 0.11 -8.21 -5.08
N LEU A 97 -0.73 -8.73 -4.20
CA LEU A 97 -1.47 -9.97 -4.40
C LEU A 97 -2.95 -9.64 -4.61
N THR A 98 -3.55 -10.28 -5.60
CA THR A 98 -5.00 -10.29 -5.82
C THR A 98 -5.45 -11.75 -5.90
N PRO A 99 -6.77 -12.05 -5.90
CA PRO A 99 -7.25 -13.42 -6.07
C PRO A 99 -6.78 -14.09 -7.38
N PHE A 100 -6.38 -13.31 -8.38
CA PHE A 100 -6.06 -13.79 -9.73
C PHE A 100 -4.60 -13.57 -10.14
N SER A 101 -3.83 -12.77 -9.41
CA SER A 101 -2.47 -12.41 -9.81
C SER A 101 -1.57 -12.04 -8.64
N ALA A 102 -0.26 -12.19 -8.84
CA ALA A 102 0.76 -11.68 -7.95
C ALA A 102 1.76 -10.85 -8.75
N GLN A 103 1.95 -9.59 -8.37
CA GLN A 103 2.88 -8.66 -9.02
C GLN A 103 4.01 -8.30 -8.07
N ILE A 104 5.24 -8.29 -8.55
CA ILE A 104 6.38 -7.74 -7.81
C ILE A 104 6.39 -6.22 -8.00
N ILE A 105 6.28 -5.49 -6.90
CA ILE A 105 6.32 -4.02 -6.86
C ILE A 105 7.74 -3.54 -6.59
N PHE A 106 8.47 -4.25 -5.73
CA PHE A 106 9.86 -3.98 -5.39
C PHE A 106 10.64 -5.30 -5.22
N PRO A 107 11.89 -5.40 -5.72
CA PRO A 107 12.56 -4.43 -6.57
C PRO A 107 11.85 -4.31 -7.93
N LYS A 108 11.85 -3.10 -8.49
CA LYS A 108 11.36 -2.88 -9.85
C LYS A 108 12.37 -3.54 -10.79
N PHE A 109 12.02 -4.69 -11.34
CA PHE A 109 12.73 -5.22 -12.50
C PHE A 109 12.43 -4.27 -13.66
N GLY A 110 13.31 -3.28 -13.84
CA GLY A 110 13.35 -2.53 -15.09
C GLY A 110 13.49 -3.54 -16.22
N ASN A 111 12.72 -3.35 -17.28
CA ASN A 111 12.91 -3.96 -18.59
C ASN A 111 14.37 -4.41 -18.78
N ALA A 112 14.63 -5.71 -18.62
CA ALA A 112 15.83 -6.33 -19.15
C ALA A 112 15.66 -6.37 -20.68
N ILE A 113 15.77 -5.21 -21.32
CA ILE A 113 16.00 -5.12 -22.76
C ILE A 113 17.50 -5.32 -22.91
N GLY A 114 17.86 -6.31 -23.72
CA GLY A 114 19.20 -6.79 -23.90
C GLY A 114 20.20 -5.74 -24.35
N VAL A 115 21.46 -6.05 -24.04
CA VAL A 115 22.63 -5.63 -24.79
C VAL A 115 23.31 -6.91 -25.25
#